data_AF-A0A2V6WAI9-F1
#
_entry.id   AF-A0A2V6WAI9-F1
#
_cell.length_a   1.000
_cell.length_b   1.000
_cell.length_c   1.000
_cell.angle_alpha   90.00
_cell.angle_beta   90.00
_cell.angle_gamma   90.00
#
_symmetry.space_group_name_H-M   'P 1'
#
loop_
_entity.id
_entity.type
_entity.pdbx_description
1 polymer ?
#
loop_
_entity_poly.entity_id
_entity_poly.type
_entity_poly.pdbx_seq_one_letter_code
_entity_poly.pdbx_strand_id
1 'polypeptide(L)'
;MTTNLIDIQHADVIMATSNMAENHPVGFQWVMKAKERGAKLIHVDPRYTRTSAAADLHVPLRSGTNIAFFGGLMHYAIQKNLYFKDYVVHYTNASFLLDPAF
;
A
#
# COMPACT_ATOMS: atom_id res chain seq x y z
N MET A 1 6.67 -8.31 -8.09
CA MET A 1 5.19 -8.28 -8.02
C MET A 1 4.73 -9.67 -7.62
N THR A 2 3.83 -9.79 -6.64
CA THR A 2 3.25 -11.07 -6.18
C THR A 2 1.99 -11.44 -6.98
N THR A 3 1.29 -10.45 -7.54
CA THR A 3 0.10 -10.60 -8.40
C THR A 3 0.36 -10.03 -9.81
N ASN A 4 -0.64 -10.10 -10.69
CA ASN A 4 -0.57 -9.53 -12.05
C ASN A 4 -1.29 -8.15 -12.13
N LEU A 5 -1.07 -7.39 -13.22
CA LEU A 5 -1.64 -6.03 -13.37
C LEU A 5 -3.17 -6.00 -13.45
N ILE A 6 -3.79 -7.05 -13.97
CA ILE A 6 -5.26 -7.12 -14.14
C ILE A 6 -5.92 -7.28 -12.77
N ASP A 7 -5.26 -8.02 -11.87
CA ASP A 7 -5.74 -8.33 -10.52
C ASP A 7 -5.99 -7.08 -9.65
N ILE A 8 -5.32 -5.96 -9.97
CA ILE A 8 -5.50 -4.66 -9.28
C ILE A 8 -6.96 -4.21 -9.25
N GLN A 9 -7.77 -4.57 -10.25
CA GLN A 9 -9.20 -4.21 -10.29
C GLN A 9 -10.01 -4.76 -9.11
N HIS A 10 -9.51 -5.80 -8.44
CA HIS A 10 -10.16 -6.46 -7.31
C HIS A 10 -9.77 -5.87 -5.95
N ALA A 11 -8.83 -4.92 -5.90
CA ALA A 11 -8.40 -4.28 -4.65
C ALA A 11 -9.46 -3.29 -4.12
N ASP A 12 -9.73 -3.29 -2.81
CA ASP A 12 -10.60 -2.29 -2.15
C ASP A 12 -9.84 -1.01 -1.78
N VAL A 13 -8.52 -1.10 -1.62
CA VAL A 13 -7.63 0.03 -1.39
C VAL A 13 -6.35 -0.18 -2.21
N ILE A 14 -5.92 0.85 -2.93
CA ILE A 14 -4.68 0.86 -3.70
C ILE A 14 -3.80 1.97 -3.14
N MET A 15 -2.66 1.60 -2.55
CA MET A 15 -1.64 2.55 -2.09
C MET A 15 -0.46 2.56 -3.07
N ALA A 16 -0.44 3.56 -3.95
CA ALA A 16 0.59 3.71 -4.95
C ALA A 16 1.74 4.60 -4.42
N THR A 17 2.96 4.05 -4.36
CA THR A 17 4.20 4.80 -4.09
C THR A 17 4.98 5.11 -5.38
N SER A 18 4.32 4.97 -6.53
CA SER A 18 4.91 5.10 -7.86
C SER A 18 4.01 5.93 -8.76
N ASN A 19 4.61 6.60 -9.74
CA ASN A 19 3.88 7.40 -10.72
C ASN A 19 3.28 6.53 -11.84
N MET A 20 2.33 5.66 -11.50
CA MET A 20 1.80 4.62 -12.38
C MET A 20 1.05 5.16 -13.60
N ALA A 21 0.34 6.28 -13.49
CA ALA A 21 -0.38 6.88 -14.62
C ALA A 21 0.56 7.33 -15.76
N GLU A 22 1.82 7.63 -15.45
CA GLU A 22 2.82 8.06 -16.44
C GLU A 22 3.75 6.91 -16.83
N ASN A 23 4.18 6.09 -15.86
CA ASN A 23 5.20 5.06 -16.09
C ASN A 23 4.61 3.70 -16.49
N HIS A 24 3.33 3.45 -16.18
CA HIS A 24 2.61 2.22 -16.51
C HIS A 24 1.17 2.52 -16.96
N PRO A 25 0.96 3.39 -17.97
CA PRO A 25 -0.36 3.94 -18.30
C PRO A 25 -1.37 2.85 -18.69
N VAL A 26 -0.94 1.78 -19.37
CA VAL A 26 -1.80 0.64 -19.69
C VAL A 26 -2.26 -0.10 -18.43
N GLY A 27 -1.39 -0.24 -17.42
CA GLY A 27 -1.78 -0.84 -16.15
C GLY A 27 -2.74 0.03 -15.34
N PHE A 28 -2.66 1.36 -15.49
CA PHE A 28 -3.47 2.31 -14.74
C PHE A 28 -4.98 2.18 -15.03
N GLN A 29 -5.36 1.59 -16.16
CA GLN A 29 -6.77 1.27 -16.44
C GLN A 29 -7.40 0.37 -15.36
N TRP A 30 -6.62 -0.56 -14.79
CA TRP A 30 -7.13 -1.49 -13.77
C TRP A 30 -7.25 -0.83 -12.39
N VAL A 31 -6.42 0.17 -12.11
CA VAL A 31 -6.58 1.06 -10.96
C VAL A 31 -7.88 1.85 -11.07
N MET A 32 -8.17 2.40 -12.26
CA MET A 32 -9.41 3.14 -12.49
C MET A 32 -10.65 2.25 -12.39
N LYS A 33 -10.62 1.02 -12.91
CA LYS A 33 -11.70 0.03 -12.72
C LYS A 33 -11.94 -0.30 -11.24
N ALA A 34 -10.89 -0.46 -10.44
CA ALA A 34 -11.05 -0.64 -9.00
C ALA A 34 -11.73 0.57 -8.36
N LYS A 35 -11.30 1.79 -8.75
CA LYS A 35 -11.87 3.04 -8.24
C LYS A 35 -13.35 3.21 -8.62
N GLU A 36 -13.74 2.85 -9.85
CA GLU A 36 -15.14 2.82 -10.31
C GLU A 36 -16.00 1.85 -9.48
N ARG A 37 -15.43 0.74 -9.02
CA ARG A 37 -16.07 -0.21 -8.08
C ARG A 37 -16.19 0.34 -6.66
N GLY A 38 -15.51 1.45 -6.34
CA GLY A 38 -15.52 2.10 -5.03
C GLY A 38 -14.22 1.95 -4.23
N ALA A 39 -13.16 1.40 -4.83
CA ALA A 39 -11.87 1.30 -4.16
C ALA A 39 -11.26 2.69 -3.90
N LYS A 40 -10.49 2.80 -2.81
CA LYS A 40 -9.75 4.04 -2.50
C LYS A 40 -8.36 4.02 -3.13
N LEU A 41 -8.06 5.02 -3.96
CA LEU A 41 -6.72 5.25 -4.49
C LEU A 41 -5.97 6.27 -3.62
N ILE A 42 -4.89 5.83 -2.99
CA ILE A 42 -3.99 6.65 -2.19
C ILE A 42 -2.66 6.76 -2.93
N HIS A 43 -2.17 7.96 -3.18
CA HIS A 43 -0.87 8.19 -3.82
C HIS A 43 0.11 8.83 -2.85
N VAL A 44 1.16 8.08 -2.51
CA VAL A 44 2.21 8.46 -1.54
C VAL A 44 3.46 8.85 -2.32
N ASP A 45 3.61 10.14 -2.61
CA ASP A 45 4.73 10.67 -3.42
C ASP A 45 5.08 12.10 -2.95
N PRO A 46 6.37 12.47 -2.85
CA PRO A 46 6.79 13.85 -2.53
C PRO A 46 6.24 14.90 -3.51
N ARG A 47 5.88 14.49 -4.72
CA ARG A 47 5.42 15.38 -5.79
C ARG A 47 3.95 15.10 -6.09
N TYR A 48 3.27 16.12 -6.59
CA TYR A 48 1.96 15.96 -7.19
C TYR A 48 2.11 15.68 -8.69
N THR A 49 1.66 14.51 -9.14
CA THR A 49 1.82 13.97 -10.51
C THR A 49 0.48 13.64 -11.16
N ARG A 50 0.45 13.14 -12.40
CA ARG A 50 -0.80 12.67 -13.03
C ARG A 50 -1.47 11.53 -12.26
N THR A 51 -0.67 10.69 -11.58
CA THR A 51 -1.21 9.66 -10.67
C THR A 51 -1.90 10.30 -9.46
N SER A 52 -1.32 11.38 -8.91
CA SER A 52 -1.91 12.11 -7.78
C SER A 52 -3.25 12.74 -8.17
N ALA A 53 -3.34 13.28 -9.39
CA ALA A 53 -4.57 13.89 -9.90
C ALA A 53 -5.76 12.92 -9.99
N ALA A 54 -5.50 11.61 -10.10
CA ALA A 54 -6.54 10.58 -10.10
C ALA A 54 -6.80 9.99 -8.69
N ALA A 55 -5.94 10.26 -7.71
CA ALA A 55 -6.04 9.69 -6.36
C ALA A 55 -7.14 10.35 -5.53
N ASP A 56 -7.76 9.58 -4.63
CA ASP A 56 -8.67 10.10 -3.61
C ASP A 56 -7.91 10.82 -2.50
N LEU A 57 -6.69 10.36 -2.21
CA LEU A 57 -5.81 10.96 -1.23
C LEU A 57 -4.38 11.03 -1.78
N HIS A 58 -3.83 12.25 -1.88
CA HIS A 58 -2.40 12.44 -2.05
C HIS A 58 -1.74 12.63 -0.69
N VAL A 59 -0.73 11.83 -0.40
CA VAL A 59 0.04 11.90 0.84
C VAL A 59 1.45 12.39 0.48
N PRO A 60 1.72 13.70 0.61
CA PRO A 60 3.07 14.21 0.42
C PRO A 60 3.96 13.77 1.57
N LEU A 61 5.18 13.35 1.25
CA LEU A 61 6.23 13.02 2.21
C LEU A 61 7.56 13.61 1.75
N ARG A 62 8.51 13.77 2.67
CA ARG A 62 9.88 14.15 2.32
C ARG A 62 10.58 12.97 1.67
N SER A 63 11.43 13.23 0.67
CA SER A 63 12.26 12.19 0.05
C SER A 63 13.08 11.44 1.11
N GLY A 64 13.04 10.10 1.03
CA GLY A 64 13.75 9.22 1.96
C GLY A 64 13.02 8.92 3.27
N THR A 65 11.79 9.41 3.51
CA THR A 65 11.07 9.18 4.78
C THR A 65 10.01 8.08 4.73
N ASN A 66 10.06 7.18 3.74
CA ASN A 66 9.09 6.08 3.60
C ASN A 66 9.07 5.15 4.83
N ILE A 67 10.22 4.86 5.43
CA ILE A 67 10.31 3.96 6.59
C ILE A 67 9.51 4.53 7.78
N ALA A 68 9.58 5.83 8.01
CA ALA A 68 8.80 6.46 9.09
C ALA A 68 7.29 6.36 8.82
N PHE A 69 6.86 6.58 7.57
CA PHE A 69 5.45 6.48 7.18
C PHE A 69 4.91 5.05 7.35
N PHE A 70 5.56 4.06 6.75
CA PHE A 70 5.13 2.66 6.84
C PHE A 70 5.31 2.08 8.25
N GLY A 71 6.37 2.49 8.97
CA GLY A 71 6.57 2.17 10.38
C GLY A 71 5.41 2.67 11.25
N GLY A 72 4.95 3.90 11.01
CA GLY A 72 3.76 4.45 11.68
C GLY A 72 2.48 3.65 11.37
N LEU A 73 2.28 3.24 10.12
CA LEU A 73 1.13 2.41 9.72
C LEU A 73 1.15 1.04 10.41
N MET A 74 2.31 0.38 10.45
CA MET A 74 2.47 -0.90 11.18
C MET A 74 2.22 -0.74 12.67
N HIS A 75 2.81 0.29 13.29
CA HIS A 75 2.61 0.59 14.70
C HIS A 75 1.13 0.82 15.02
N TYR A 76 0.42 1.61 14.19
CA TYR A 76 -1.00 1.85 14.34
C TYR A 76 -1.83 0.56 14.23
N ALA A 77 -1.55 -0.29 13.24
CA ALA A 77 -2.25 -1.55 13.06
C ALA A 77 -2.06 -2.51 14.24
N ILE A 78 -0.85 -2.58 14.79
CA ILE A 78 -0.55 -3.41 15.97
C ILE A 78 -1.24 -2.86 17.22
N GLN A 79 -1.09 -1.57 17.51
CA GLN A 79 -1.68 -0.92 18.70
C GLN A 79 -3.21 -0.99 18.72
N LYS A 80 -3.84 -1.03 17.53
CA LYS A 80 -5.30 -1.09 17.38
C LYS A 80 -5.83 -2.50 17.10
N ASN A 81 -4.97 -3.53 17.10
CA ASN A 81 -5.34 -4.91 16.76
C ASN A 81 -6.07 -5.03 15.41
N LEU A 82 -5.59 -4.30 14.40
CA LEU A 82 -6.18 -4.26 13.05
C LEU A 82 -5.50 -5.21 12.05
N TYR A 83 -4.53 -6.00 12.51
CA TYR A 83 -3.89 -7.04 11.69
C TYR A 83 -4.75 -8.30 11.66
N PHE A 84 -4.66 -9.07 10.58
CA PHE A 84 -5.38 -10.34 10.46
C PHE A 84 -4.66 -11.42 11.27
N LYS A 85 -5.08 -11.60 12.52
CA LYS A 85 -4.38 -12.42 13.53
C LYS A 85 -4.12 -13.85 13.07
N ASP A 86 -5.12 -14.52 12.51
CA ASP A 86 -4.99 -15.92 12.09
C ASP A 86 -3.91 -16.08 11.01
N TYR A 87 -3.86 -15.16 10.04
CA TYR A 87 -2.81 -15.19 9.03
C TYR A 87 -1.44 -14.90 9.60
N VAL A 88 -1.33 -13.92 10.52
CA VAL A 88 -0.06 -13.59 11.17
C VAL A 88 0.48 -14.81 11.93
N VAL A 89 -0.35 -15.53 12.67
CA VAL A 89 0.06 -16.71 13.44
C VAL A 89 0.45 -17.88 12.53
N HIS A 90 -0.31 -18.12 11.45
CA HIS A 90 -0.16 -19.35 10.64
C HIS A 90 0.78 -19.21 9.44
N TYR A 91 0.99 -18.00 8.91
CA TYR A 91 1.70 -17.81 7.64
C TYR A 91 2.87 -16.81 7.73
N THR A 92 3.22 -16.36 8.93
CA THR A 92 4.40 -15.51 9.17
C THR A 92 5.28 -16.11 10.26
N ASN A 93 6.45 -15.51 10.50
CA ASN A 93 7.37 -15.91 11.57
C ASN A 93 7.03 -15.29 12.94
N ALA A 94 5.86 -14.66 13.11
CA ALA A 94 5.51 -13.96 14.34
C ALA A 94 5.49 -14.84 15.60
N SER A 95 5.29 -16.15 15.46
CA SER A 95 5.29 -17.12 16.56
C SER A 95 6.69 -17.65 16.91
N PHE A 96 7.73 -17.27 16.16
CA PHE A 96 9.07 -17.79 16.38
C PHE A 96 9.67 -17.12 17.63
N LEU A 97 10.26 -17.93 18.50
CA LEU A 97 11.05 -17.43 19.62
C LEU A 97 12.44 -17.10 19.11
N LEU A 98 12.88 -15.85 19.31
CA LEU A 98 14.24 -15.41 19.00
C LEU A 98 15.14 -15.65 20.22
N ASP A 99 16.42 -15.92 19.96
CA ASP A 99 17.44 -15.96 21.01
C ASP A 99 17.57 -14.57 21.65
N PRO A 100 17.38 -14.42 22.97
CA PRO A 100 17.60 -13.13 23.64
C PRO A 100 19.02 -12.56 23.51
N ALA A 101 20.01 -13.37 23.11
CA ALA A 101 21.40 -12.96 22.94
C ALA A 101 21.74 -12.44 21.52
N PHE A 102 20.81 -12.50 20.57
CA PHE A 102 20.94 -11.83 19.26
C PHE A 102 20.66 -10.33 19.39
#